data_AF-A0A4W5M3L7-F1
#
_entry.id   AF-A0A4W5M3L7-F1
#
_cell.length_a   1.000
_cell.length_b   1.000
_cell.length_c   1.000
_cell.angle_alpha   90.00
_cell.angle_beta   90.00
_cell.angle_gamma   90.00
#
_symmetry.space_group_name_H-M   'P 1'
#
loop_
_entity.id
_entity.type
_entity.pdbx_description
1 polymer ?
#
loop_
_entity_poly.entity_id
_entity_poly.type
_entity_poly.pdbx_seq_one_letter_code
_entity_poly.pdbx_strand_id
1 'polypeptide(L)'
;MGSETEVTYFFCGEEIPYRRRMKTHSLTLGHFKEQLRKKGHYRYYFKRASDEFQCGAVFEEVLDDSSVLPRYQGKILGKVERMD
;
A
#
# COMPACT_ATOMS: atom_id res chain seq x y z
N MET A 1 -12.36 -14.49 -15.12
CA MET A 1 -12.71 -14.28 -13.69
C MET A 1 -11.69 -13.33 -13.11
N GLY A 2 -12.05 -12.07 -12.83
CA GLY A 2 -11.09 -11.08 -12.36
C GLY A 2 -10.67 -11.40 -10.93
N SER A 3 -9.37 -11.64 -10.70
CA SER A 3 -8.84 -11.82 -9.35
C SER A 3 -8.98 -10.52 -8.57
N GLU A 4 -9.59 -10.56 -7.39
CA GLU A 4 -9.64 -9.42 -6.48
C GLU A 4 -8.33 -9.33 -5.69
N THR A 5 -7.84 -8.11 -5.47
CA THR A 5 -6.71 -7.83 -4.58
C THR A 5 -7.21 -7.15 -3.32
N GLU A 6 -6.87 -7.69 -2.15
CA GLU A 6 -7.14 -7.09 -0.84
C GLU A 6 -5.98 -6.15 -0.45
N VAL A 7 -6.33 -4.91 -0.10
CA VAL A 7 -5.40 -3.89 0.39
C VAL A 7 -5.83 -3.49 1.79
N THR A 8 -4.89 -3.59 2.74
CA THR A 8 -5.05 -3.05 4.09
C THR A 8 -4.06 -1.91 4.28
N TYR A 9 -4.47 -0.78 4.83
CA TYR A 9 -3.56 0.35 5.03
C TYR A 9 -3.86 1.16 6.29
N PHE A 10 -2.79 1.63 6.94
CA PHE A 10 -2.88 2.64 8.00
C PHE A 10 -2.82 4.04 7.37
N PHE A 11 -3.56 4.99 7.92
CA PHE A 11 -3.67 6.34 7.37
C PHE A 11 -3.31 7.37 8.44
N CYS A 12 -2.30 8.21 8.19
CA CYS A 12 -1.90 9.34 9.04
C CYS A 12 -1.77 9.01 10.54
N GLY A 13 -1.20 7.85 10.88
CA GLY A 13 -0.98 7.43 12.27
C GLY A 13 -2.22 6.88 13.00
N GLU A 14 -3.35 6.69 12.30
CA GLU A 14 -4.52 6.02 12.86
C GLU A 14 -4.18 4.58 13.27
N GLU A 15 -4.65 4.14 14.44
CA GLU A 15 -4.38 2.81 14.98
C GLU A 15 -5.14 1.70 14.26
N ILE A 16 -6.34 2.01 13.76
CA ILE A 16 -7.22 1.05 13.09
C ILE A 16 -7.01 1.15 11.58
N PRO A 17 -6.56 0.08 10.90
CA PRO A 17 -6.33 0.12 9.47
C PRO A 17 -7.63 0.04 8.68
N TYR A 18 -7.61 0.65 7.50
CA TYR A 18 -8.67 0.51 6.50
C TYR A 18 -8.42 -0.70 5.63
N ARG A 19 -9.49 -1.33 5.14
CA ARG A 19 -9.42 -2.47 4.23
C ARG A 19 -10.31 -2.27 3.01
N ARG A 20 -9.77 -2.53 1.82
CA ARG A 20 -10.46 -2.41 0.53
C ARG A 20 -10.21 -3.64 -0.33
N ARG A 21 -11.22 -4.05 -1.09
CA ARG A 21 -11.12 -5.05 -2.16
C ARG A 21 -11.15 -4.34 -3.51
N MET A 22 -10.20 -4.65 -4.37
CA MET A 22 -10.01 -3.98 -5.66
C MET A 22 -10.08 -5.01 -6.78
N LYS A 23 -10.86 -4.72 -7.82
CA LYS A 23 -11.06 -5.60 -8.98
C LYS A 23 -9.94 -5.43 -10.01
N THR A 24 -8.70 -5.60 -9.58
CA THR A 24 -7.52 -5.56 -10.45
C THR A 24 -6.48 -6.57 -9.99
N HIS A 25 -5.81 -7.20 -10.95
CA HIS A 25 -4.73 -8.16 -10.69
C HIS A 25 -3.40 -7.46 -10.40
N SER A 26 -3.13 -6.35 -11.10
CA SER A 26 -1.92 -5.54 -10.96
C SER A 26 -2.28 -4.16 -10.42
N LEU A 27 -2.40 -4.08 -9.10
CA LEU A 27 -2.68 -2.82 -8.43
C LEU A 27 -1.42 -1.96 -8.42
N THR A 28 -1.50 -0.76 -8.99
CA THR A 28 -0.41 0.24 -8.96
C THR A 28 -0.66 1.31 -7.90
N LEU A 29 0.34 2.13 -7.63
CA LEU A 29 0.20 3.26 -6.71
C LEU A 29 -0.89 4.25 -7.17
N GLY A 30 -0.99 4.54 -8.46
CA GLY A 30 -2.02 5.43 -9.02
C GLY A 30 -3.43 4.92 -8.71
N HIS A 31 -3.69 3.64 -8.96
CA HIS A 31 -4.96 3.00 -8.63
C HIS A 31 -5.28 3.10 -7.12
N PHE A 32 -4.29 2.91 -6.26
CA PHE A 32 -4.47 3.03 -4.82
C PHE A 32 -4.80 4.48 -4.41
N LYS A 33 -4.09 5.47 -4.96
CA LYS A 33 -4.32 6.90 -4.72
C LYS A 33 -5.73 7.34 -5.12
N GLU A 34 -6.26 6.85 -6.24
CA GLU A 34 -7.64 7.13 -6.68
C GLU A 34 -8.70 6.68 -5.66
N GLN A 35 -8.39 5.70 -4.81
CA GLN A 35 -9.31 5.21 -3.79
C GLN A 35 -9.31 6.07 -2.51
N LEU A 36 -8.26 6.87 -2.31
CA LEU A 36 -8.14 7.74 -1.15
C LEU A 36 -9.07 8.95 -1.33
N ARG A 37 -10.05 9.08 -0.43
CA ARG A 37 -11.02 10.17 -0.49
C ARG A 37 -10.44 11.55 -0.15
N LYS A 38 -9.24 11.59 0.45
CA LYS A 38 -8.57 12.82 0.88
C LYS A 38 -7.43 13.15 -0.09
N LYS A 39 -7.50 14.31 -0.73
CA LYS A 39 -6.39 14.89 -1.50
C LYS A 39 -5.36 15.49 -0.53
N GLY A 40 -4.09 15.38 -0.86
CA GLY A 40 -2.99 15.93 -0.06
C GLY A 40 -1.63 15.40 -0.49
N HIS A 41 -0.58 15.96 0.11
CA HIS A 41 0.79 15.47 -0.04
C HIS A 41 1.03 14.35 0.97
N TYR A 42 1.24 13.14 0.45
CA TYR A 42 1.45 11.95 1.26
C TYR A 42 2.64 11.15 0.75
N ARG A 43 3.31 10.45 1.66
CA ARG A 43 4.21 9.35 1.34
C ARG A 43 3.49 8.03 1.47
N TYR A 44 3.85 7.08 0.62
CA TYR A 44 3.18 5.80 0.48
C TYR A 44 4.20 4.70 0.68
N TYR A 45 4.03 3.91 1.72
CA TYR A 45 4.91 2.80 2.01
C TYR A 45 4.13 1.49 1.99
N PHE A 46 4.74 0.43 1.48
CA PHE A 46 4.11 -0.88 1.38
C PHE A 46 5.02 -1.95 1.94
N LYS A 47 4.45 -2.87 2.71
CA LYS A 47 5.20 -3.95 3.33
C LYS A 47 5.72 -4.89 2.24
N ARG A 48 7.02 -5.18 2.29
CA ARG A 48 7.73 -6.06 1.38
C ARG A 48 8.59 -7.02 2.20
N ALA A 49 8.67 -8.29 1.78
CA ALA A 49 9.60 -9.23 2.39
C ALA A 49 11.04 -8.80 2.07
N SER A 50 11.92 -8.86 3.07
CA SER A 50 13.32 -8.45 2.94
C SER A 50 14.17 -9.30 3.88
N ASP A 51 15.32 -9.75 3.39
CA ASP A 51 16.34 -10.51 4.12
C ASP A 51 17.41 -9.61 4.76
N GLU A 52 17.35 -8.29 4.53
CA GLU A 52 18.29 -7.31 5.07
C GLU A 52 18.17 -7.10 6.58
N PHE A 53 16.99 -7.40 7.15
CA PHE A 53 16.67 -7.13 8.55
C PHE A 53 16.12 -8.37 9.25
N GLN A 54 16.43 -8.52 10.54
CA GLN A 54 15.96 -9.66 11.35
C GLN A 54 14.43 -9.78 11.42
N CYS A 55 13.69 -8.69 11.24
CA CYS A 55 12.23 -8.69 11.22
C CYS A 55 11.63 -9.27 9.93
N GLY A 56 12.46 -9.57 8.91
CA GLY A 56 12.07 -10.25 7.66
C GLY A 56 11.25 -9.41 6.67
N ALA A 57 11.08 -8.10 6.94
CA ALA A 57 10.29 -7.23 6.10
C ALA A 57 10.63 -5.74 6.29
N VAL A 58 10.39 -4.96 5.26
CA VAL A 58 10.47 -3.49 5.28
C VAL A 58 9.15 -2.88 4.85
N PHE A 59 8.96 -1.61 5.17
CA PHE A 59 7.99 -0.76 4.48
C PHE A 59 8.76 0.02 3.41
N GLU A 60 8.58 -0.37 2.15
CA GLU A 60 9.23 0.25 1.00
C GLU A 60 8.42 1.44 0.52
N GLU A 61 9.05 2.60 0.35
CA GLU A 61 8.42 3.79 -0.23
C GLU A 61 8.20 3.58 -1.74
N VAL A 62 7.00 3.88 -2.21
CA VAL A 62 6.65 3.85 -3.64
C VAL A 62 6.26 5.24 -4.08
N LEU A 63 6.96 5.75 -5.09
CA LEU A 63 6.84 7.14 -5.57
C LEU A 63 6.07 7.25 -6.89
N ASP A 64 6.25 6.28 -7.79
CA ASP A 64 5.71 6.29 -9.15
C ASP A 64 4.31 5.65 -9.22
N ASP A 65 3.35 6.38 -9.78
CA ASP A 65 1.95 5.95 -9.94
C ASP A 65 1.77 4.72 -10.83
N SER A 66 2.73 4.47 -11.72
CA SER A 66 2.75 3.29 -12.59
C SER A 66 3.32 2.04 -11.90
N SER A 67 4.02 2.20 -10.77
CA SER A 67 4.63 1.08 -10.05
C SER A 67 3.59 0.18 -9.42
N VAL A 68 3.73 -1.13 -9.66
CA VAL A 68 2.91 -2.17 -9.02
C VAL A 68 3.25 -2.23 -7.54
N LEU A 69 2.21 -2.29 -6.70
CA LEU A 69 2.39 -2.29 -5.26
C LEU A 69 3.01 -3.60 -4.74
N PRO A 70 4.02 -3.51 -3.84
CA PRO A 70 4.59 -4.68 -3.18
C PRO A 70 3.55 -5.54 -2.47
N ARG A 71 3.70 -6.86 -2.61
CA ARG A 71 2.90 -7.85 -1.90
C ARG A 71 3.70 -8.48 -0.75
N TYR A 72 3.04 -8.68 0.36
CA TYR A 72 3.53 -9.43 1.51
C TYR A 72 2.57 -10.59 1.77
N GLN A 73 3.05 -11.83 1.59
CA GLN A 73 2.25 -13.05 1.76
C GLN A 73 0.92 -13.02 0.97
N GLY A 74 0.98 -12.55 -0.28
CA GLY A 74 -0.17 -12.48 -1.18
C GLY A 74 -1.13 -11.30 -0.93
N LYS A 75 -0.90 -10.49 0.11
CA LYS A 75 -1.69 -9.30 0.44
C LYS A 75 -0.89 -8.02 0.23
N ILE A 76 -1.59 -6.89 0.16
CA ILE A 76 -0.94 -5.57 0.17
C ILE A 76 -1.21 -4.93 1.54
N LEU A 77 -0.14 -4.59 2.25
CA LEU A 77 -0.20 -3.86 3.51
C LEU A 77 0.51 -2.52 3.34
N GLY A 78 -0.22 -1.42 3.46
CA GLY A 78 0.27 -0.07 3.23
C GLY A 78 0.30 0.81 4.49
N LYS A 79 1.09 1.87 4.43
CA LYS A 79 1.05 3.02 5.34
C LYS A 79 1.03 4.29 4.50
N VAL A 80 0.09 5.17 4.80
CA VAL A 80 0.00 6.49 4.19
C VAL A 80 0.36 7.51 5.26
N GLU A 81 1.44 8.26 5.02
CA GLU A 81 1.93 9.27 5.95
C GLU A 81 1.76 10.64 5.33
N ARG A 82 1.31 11.61 6.13
CA ARG A 82 1.21 13.00 5.68
C ARG A 82 2.60 13.58 5.57
N MET A 83 2.87 14.29 4.48
CA MET A 83 4.06 15.13 4.38
C MET A 83 3.74 16.44 5.08
N ASP A 84 4.59 16.82 6.04
CA ASP A 84 4.56 18.13 6.67
C ASP A 84 4.97 19.24 5.68
#